data_AF-A0A8X6YBN0-F1
#
_entry.id   AF-A0A8X6YBN0-F1
#
_cell.length_a   1.000
_cell.length_b   1.000
_cell.length_c   1.000
_cell.angle_alpha   90.00
_cell.angle_beta   90.00
_cell.angle_gamma   90.00
#
_symmetry.space_group_name_H-M   'P 1'
#
loop_
_entity.id
_entity.type
_entity.pdbx_description
1 polymer ?
#
loop_
_entity_poly.entity_id
_entity_poly.type
_entity_poly.pdbx_seq_one_letter_code
_entity_poly.pdbx_strand_id
1 'polypeptide(L)'
;MPSSDSEFDVYVRSRAYPGSFMVFLCFAIDDRQSFRDILKWKEESKRYVPYPNFFLIGCKMDNRIDDGTVSMEEGLNMSRLIHAVKY
;
A
#
# COMPACT_ATOMS: atom_id res chain seq x y z
N MET A 1 -7.64 -4.81 15.57
CA MET A 1 -6.71 -5.95 15.69
C MET A 1 -5.74 -5.87 14.52
N PRO A 2 -4.41 -5.95 14.72
CA PRO A 2 -3.53 -6.17 13.58
C PRO A 2 -3.88 -7.56 13.04
N SER A 3 -4.27 -7.67 11.77
CA SER A 3 -4.42 -8.97 11.13
C SER A 3 -3.06 -9.66 11.19
N SER A 4 -2.96 -10.72 11.98
CA SER A 4 -1.82 -11.63 11.92
C SER A 4 -1.84 -12.24 10.53
N ASP A 5 -1.05 -11.69 9.61
CA ASP A 5 -0.75 -12.35 8.33
C ASP A 5 -0.34 -13.79 8.68
N SER A 6 -1.05 -14.77 8.14
CA SER A 6 -0.65 -16.16 8.35
C SER A 6 0.67 -16.41 7.64
N GLU A 7 1.46 -17.38 8.11
CA GLU A 7 2.70 -17.76 7.40
C GLU A 7 2.41 -18.19 5.95
N PHE A 8 1.22 -18.76 5.72
CA PHE A 8 0.75 -19.11 4.39
C PHE A 8 0.56 -17.88 3.49
N ASP A 9 -0.04 -16.80 4.01
CA ASP A 9 -0.23 -15.55 3.25
C ASP A 9 1.11 -14.93 2.85
N VAL A 10 2.07 -14.89 3.78
CA VAL A 10 3.43 -14.39 3.52
C VAL A 10 4.13 -15.25 2.47
N TYR A 11 3.99 -16.58 2.55
CA TYR A 11 4.58 -17.52 1.59
C TYR A 11 4.05 -17.30 0.18
N VAL A 12 2.72 -17.15 0.02
CA VAL A 12 2.11 -16.93 -1.30
C VAL A 12 2.49 -15.56 -1.87
N ARG A 13 2.38 -14.49 -1.06
CA ARG A 13 2.65 -13.12 -1.51
C ARG A 13 4.10 -12.89 -1.91
N SER A 14 5.05 -13.41 -1.13
CA SER A 14 6.49 -13.27 -1.42
C SER A 14 6.90 -13.80 -2.79
N ARG A 15 6.22 -14.85 -3.28
CA ARG A 15 6.46 -15.47 -4.58
C ARG A 15 5.88 -14.70 -5.76
N ALA A 16 4.97 -13.76 -5.53
CA ALA A 16 4.37 -12.97 -6.59
C ALA A 16 5.26 -11.79 -7.03
N TYR A 17 6.16 -11.32 -6.17
CA TYR A 17 7.00 -10.15 -6.46
C TYR A 17 8.10 -10.37 -7.52
N PRO A 18 8.84 -11.50 -7.56
CA PRO A 18 9.94 -11.68 -8.51
C PRO A 18 9.51 -11.52 -9.96
N GLY A 19 10.24 -10.69 -10.72
CA GLY A 19 9.93 -10.39 -12.12
C GLY A 19 8.87 -9.30 -12.34
N SER A 20 8.29 -8.74 -11.27
CA SER A 20 7.36 -7.62 -11.37
C SER A 20 8.07 -6.33 -11.80
N PHE A 21 7.51 -5.63 -12.78
CA PHE A 21 8.01 -4.32 -13.24
C PHE A 21 7.43 -3.14 -12.43
N MET A 22 6.22 -3.32 -11.88
CA MET A 22 5.49 -2.32 -11.11
C MET A 22 4.86 -2.97 -9.89
N VAL A 23 4.72 -2.20 -8.81
CA VAL A 23 4.07 -2.65 -7.58
C VAL A 23 3.00 -1.63 -7.21
N PHE A 24 1.76 -2.11 -7.08
CA PHE A 24 0.64 -1.30 -6.62
C PHE A 24 0.47 -1.47 -5.12
N LEU A 25 0.60 -0.37 -4.39
CA LEU A 25 0.39 -0.31 -2.95
C LEU A 25 -0.99 0.28 -2.71
N CYS A 26 -1.93 -0.57 -2.35
CA CYS A 26 -3.33 -0.19 -2.18
C CYS A 26 -3.69 -0.03 -0.70
N PHE A 27 -4.52 0.95 -0.40
CA PHE A 27 -5.18 1.10 0.90
C PHE A 27 -6.66 1.43 0.68
N ALA A 28 -7.50 1.18 1.68
CA ALA A 28 -8.89 1.60 1.63
C ALA A 28 -9.04 2.95 2.33
N ILE A 29 -9.72 3.93 1.70
CA ILE A 29 -9.80 5.29 2.25
C ILE A 29 -10.59 5.35 3.57
N ASP A 30 -11.43 4.36 3.83
CA ASP A 30 -12.23 4.18 5.05
C ASP A 30 -11.49 3.40 6.16
N ASP A 31 -10.29 2.89 5.88
CA ASP A 31 -9.45 2.17 6.85
C ASP A 31 -8.08 2.82 7.01
N ARG A 32 -7.97 3.62 8.08
CA ARG A 32 -6.72 4.29 8.48
C ARG A 32 -5.56 3.33 8.75
N GLN A 33 -5.82 2.09 9.16
CA GLN A 33 -4.74 1.13 9.41
C GLN A 33 -4.12 0.67 8.10
N SER A 34 -4.95 0.33 7.09
CA SER A 34 -4.45 -0.04 5.76
C SER A 34 -3.57 1.06 5.14
N PHE A 35 -3.89 2.34 5.39
CA PHE A 35 -3.08 3.47 4.95
C PHE A 35 -1.72 3.54 5.64
N ARG A 36 -1.66 3.25 6.95
CA ARG A 36 -0.39 3.18 7.69
C ARG A 36 0.47 1.99 7.24
N ASP A 37 -0.16 0.87 6.89
CA ASP A 37 0.52 -0.35 6.48
C ASP A 37 1.20 -0.23 5.10
N ILE A 38 0.93 0.82 4.32
CA ILE A 38 1.64 1.13 3.07
C ILE A 38 3.16 1.12 3.25
N LEU A 39 3.67 1.63 4.39
CA LEU A 39 5.10 1.63 4.68
C LEU A 39 5.64 0.21 4.88
N LYS A 40 4.89 -0.66 5.58
CA LYS A 40 5.22 -2.08 5.73
C LYS A 40 5.29 -2.76 4.37
N TRP A 41 4.29 -2.54 3.51
CA TRP A 41 4.20 -3.16 2.19
C TRP A 41 5.28 -2.67 1.22
N LYS A 42 5.64 -1.39 1.30
CA LYS A 42 6.77 -0.83 0.56
C LYS A 42 8.09 -1.48 0.97
N GLU A 43 8.35 -1.66 2.27
CA GLU A 43 9.58 -2.33 2.72
C GLU A 43 9.59 -3.83 2.40
N GLU A 44 8.44 -4.53 2.50
CA GLU A 44 8.34 -5.93 2.11
C GLU A 44 8.63 -6.12 0.61
N SER A 45 7.96 -5.37 -0.25
CA SER A 45 8.12 -5.47 -1.71
C SER A 45 9.54 -5.14 -2.17
N LYS A 46 10.21 -4.16 -1.53
CA LYS A 46 11.62 -3.83 -1.81
C LYS A 46 12.60 -4.97 -1.54
N ARG A 47 12.26 -5.94 -0.68
CA ARG A 47 13.11 -7.13 -0.45
C ARG A 47 13.17 -8.05 -1.66
N TYR A 48 12.13 -8.06 -2.48
CA TYR A 48 12.00 -8.94 -3.65
C TYR A 48 12.20 -8.19 -4.97
N VAL A 49 11.89 -6.89 -5.01
CA VAL A 49 12.09 -6.02 -6.17
C VAL A 49 12.92 -4.82 -5.73
N PRO A 50 14.24 -4.77 -6.00
CA PRO A 50 15.12 -3.72 -5.48
C PRO A 50 14.79 -2.30 -5.97
N TYR A 51 14.30 -2.18 -7.21
CA TYR A 51 13.99 -0.90 -7.87
C TYR A 51 12.56 -0.90 -8.44
N PRO A 52 11.52 -0.99 -7.59
CA PRO A 52 10.15 -1.09 -8.04
C PRO A 52 9.60 0.29 -8.43
N ASN A 53 8.83 0.32 -9.52
CA ASN A 53 7.96 1.45 -9.81
C ASN A 53 6.71 1.35 -8.93
N PHE A 54 6.67 2.10 -7.83
CA PHE A 54 5.53 2.12 -6.92
C PHE A 54 4.40 3.00 -7.46
N PHE A 55 3.16 2.51 -7.35
CA PHE A 55 1.96 3.34 -7.48
C PHE A 55 1.17 3.21 -6.19
N LEU A 56 0.76 4.34 -5.63
CA LEU A 56 -0.09 4.37 -4.45
C LEU A 56 -1.55 4.44 -4.92
N ILE A 57 -2.44 3.63 -4.38
CA ILE A 57 -3.86 3.60 -4.81
C ILE A 57 -4.77 3.69 -3.59
N GLY A 58 -5.59 4.74 -3.54
CA GLY A 58 -6.70 4.88 -2.59
C GLY A 58 -7.96 4.21 -3.11
N CYS A 59 -8.34 3.07 -2.54
CA CYS A 59 -9.52 2.29 -2.91
C CYS A 59 -10.76 2.68 -2.08
N LYS A 60 -11.93 2.17 -2.49
CA LYS A 60 -13.24 2.40 -1.84
C LYS A 60 -13.62 3.87 -1.73
N MET A 61 -13.39 4.64 -2.79
CA MET A 61 -13.66 6.08 -2.81
C MET A 61 -15.15 6.42 -2.61
N ASP A 62 -16.04 5.47 -2.87
CA ASP A 62 -17.47 5.53 -2.57
C ASP A 62 -17.76 5.70 -1.07
N ASN A 63 -16.87 5.22 -0.19
CA ASN A 63 -16.99 5.38 1.26
C ASN A 63 -16.44 6.72 1.77
N ARG A 64 -16.17 7.70 0.88
CA ARG A 64 -15.69 9.01 1.28
C ARG A 64 -16.78 9.75 2.04
N ILE A 65 -16.68 9.69 3.36
CA ILE A 65 -17.44 10.48 4.31
C ILE A 65 -16.48 11.53 4.88
N ASP A 66 -16.97 12.74 5.13
CA ASP A 66 -16.14 13.89 5.54
C ASP A 66 -15.41 13.69 6.88
N ASP A 67 -15.81 12.69 7.69
CA ASP A 67 -15.16 12.37 8.95
C ASP A 67 -14.39 11.03 8.89
N GLY A 68 -13.14 11.05 9.33
CA GLY A 68 -12.29 9.85 9.53
C GLY A 68 -11.59 9.24 8.31
N THR A 69 -12.06 9.50 7.08
CA THR A 69 -11.43 8.94 5.86
C THR A 69 -10.09 9.58 5.52
N VAL A 70 -9.26 8.87 4.76
CA VAL A 70 -7.98 9.40 4.28
C VAL A 70 -8.25 10.50 3.24
N SER A 71 -7.74 11.70 3.52
CA SER A 71 -7.85 12.85 2.64
C SER A 71 -6.93 12.71 1.41
N MET A 72 -7.23 13.48 0.37
CA MET A 72 -6.36 13.56 -0.82
C MET A 72 -4.96 14.07 -0.46
N GLU A 73 -4.87 15.04 0.45
CA GLU A 73 -3.59 15.60 0.91
C GLU A 73 -2.74 14.55 1.64
N GLU A 74 -3.32 13.78 2.55
CA GLU A 74 -2.62 12.68 3.22
C GLU A 74 -2.08 11.66 2.22
N GLY A 75 -2.90 11.26 1.24
CA GLY A 75 -2.47 10.34 0.20
C GLY A 75 -1.33 10.89 -0.67
N LEU A 76 -1.40 12.18 -1.04
CA LEU A 76 -0.31 12.88 -1.76
C LEU A 76 0.98 12.90 -0.93
N ASN A 77 0.88 13.16 0.37
CA ASN A 77 2.04 13.16 1.27
C ASN A 77 2.65 11.76 1.38
N MET A 78 1.83 10.71 1.48
CA MET A 78 2.32 9.32 1.47
C MET A 78 2.97 8.95 0.13
N SER A 79 2.39 9.36 -0.99
CA SER A 79 2.97 9.14 -2.33
C SER A 79 4.38 9.72 -2.44
N ARG A 80 4.59 10.93 -1.93
CA ARG A 80 5.92 11.57 -1.89
C ARG A 80 6.88 10.81 -0.97
N LEU A 81 6.40 10.41 0.21
CA LEU A 81 7.19 9.69 1.21
C LEU A 81 7.72 8.35 0.69
N ILE A 82 6.91 7.62 -0.08
CA ILE A 82 7.31 6.32 -0.63
C ILE A 82 7.96 6.41 -2.01
N HIS A 83 8.10 7.61 -2.56
CA HIS A 83 8.54 7.86 -3.93
C HIS A 83 7.71 7.11 -4.99
N ALA A 84 6.39 7.09 -4.81
CA ALA A 84 5.50 6.53 -5.81
C ALA A 84 5.54 7.39 -7.09
N VAL A 85 5.53 6.71 -8.24
CA VAL A 85 5.46 7.31 -9.57
C VAL A 85 4.16 8.10 -9.73
N LYS A 86 3.07 7.58 -9.15
CA LYS A 86 1.74 8.20 -9.19
C LYS A 86 0.89 7.79 -8.00
N TYR A 87 0.00 8.71 -7.62
CA TYR A 87 -1.14 8.54 -6.73
C TYR A 87 -2.40 9.06 -7.44
#